data_AF-A0A955PE44-F1
#
_entry.id   AF-A0A955PE44-F1
#
_cell.length_a   1.000
_cell.length_b   1.000
_cell.length_c   1.000
_cell.angle_alpha   90.00
_cell.angle_beta   90.00
_cell.angle_gamma   90.00
#
_symmetry.space_group_name_H-M   'P 1'
#
loop_
_entity.id
_entity.type
_entity.pdbx_description
1 polymer ?
#
loop_
_entity_poly.entity_id
_entity_poly.type
_entity_poly.pdbx_seq_one_letter_code
_entity_poly.pdbx_strand_id
1 'polypeptide(L)'
;MSSRTPQPLGFKRRIHLPIWMAIVACLVFQPVFAEPPLSDTGKYELLPDTQYAVRLAVDLLGAHPTVGDLEAIAGGALTTDELIERYLDDERFYHRLLWIANDFFLTERTDIPFFQETFDDEMEEELAASVGEEPLRLFQYLVSHDLPMTELATAPYTVADSTLAKFWGIDYPGPEGGSEWMKCHYMDGRPHSGVLSMQSFYFRYDSTAANKQRGRANHITRIFLDDNHFQRNVSLEFR
;
A
#
# COMPACT_ATOMS: atom_id res chain seq x y z
N MET A 1 19.22 -0.88 -37.62
CA MET A 1 17.77 -1.20 -37.52
C MET A 1 17.59 -1.98 -36.23
N SER A 2 16.93 -1.55 -35.16
CA SER A 2 16.21 -0.33 -34.80
C SER A 2 16.32 -0.27 -33.26
N SER A 3 16.95 0.76 -32.71
CA SER A 3 17.00 1.02 -31.28
C SER A 3 15.62 1.48 -30.81
N ARG A 4 14.94 0.68 -29.98
CA ARG A 4 13.72 1.12 -29.28
C ARG A 4 14.12 1.74 -27.95
N THR A 5 14.02 3.05 -27.89
CA THR A 5 13.93 3.82 -26.65
C THR A 5 12.67 3.41 -25.87
N PRO A 6 12.71 3.37 -24.52
CA PRO A 6 11.52 3.17 -23.72
C PRO A 6 10.55 4.34 -23.93
N GLN A 7 9.30 4.03 -24.22
CA GLN A 7 8.25 5.05 -24.30
C GLN A 7 7.91 5.53 -22.89
N PRO A 8 7.82 6.84 -22.64
CA PRO A 8 7.24 7.33 -21.40
C PRO A 8 5.76 6.94 -21.35
N LEU A 9 5.36 6.31 -20.23
CA LEU A 9 3.97 6.03 -19.90
C LEU A 9 3.22 7.35 -19.81
N GLY A 10 2.59 7.75 -20.92
CA GLY A 10 1.78 8.95 -21.01
C GLY A 10 0.54 8.82 -20.13
N PHE A 11 0.63 9.36 -18.92
CA PHE A 11 -0.43 9.47 -17.95
C PHE A 11 -1.52 10.42 -18.49
N LYS A 12 -2.61 9.86 -19.01
CA LYS A 12 -3.84 10.61 -19.25
C LYS A 12 -4.83 10.27 -18.14
N ARG A 13 -4.72 10.93 -16.97
CA ARG A 13 -5.72 10.78 -15.90
C ARG A 13 -6.92 11.71 -16.08
N ARG A 14 -8.10 11.12 -15.95
CA ARG A 14 -9.38 11.81 -15.73
C ARG A 14 -9.57 12.01 -14.23
N ILE A 15 -9.45 13.25 -13.74
CA ILE A 15 -10.19 13.95 -12.66
C ILE A 15 -10.48 13.24 -11.29
N HIS A 16 -10.15 11.97 -11.06
CA HIS A 16 -10.54 11.25 -9.82
C HIS A 16 -9.48 11.22 -8.70
N LEU A 17 -8.26 11.70 -8.98
CA LEU A 17 -7.14 11.70 -8.03
C LEU A 17 -7.35 12.46 -6.70
N PRO A 18 -8.06 13.60 -6.63
CA PRO A 18 -8.26 14.29 -5.35
C PRO A 18 -9.21 13.54 -4.40
N ILE A 19 -10.07 12.65 -4.90
CA ILE A 19 -10.96 11.83 -4.08
C ILE A 19 -10.16 10.73 -3.35
N TRP A 20 -9.06 10.26 -3.96
CA TRP A 20 -8.25 9.18 -3.40
C TRP A 20 -7.30 9.65 -2.28
N MET A 21 -6.77 10.87 -2.35
CA MET A 21 -5.99 11.44 -1.23
C MET A 21 -6.82 11.61 0.05
N ALA A 22 -8.11 11.92 -0.08
CA ALA A 22 -9.03 11.95 1.07
C ALA A 22 -9.24 10.55 1.69
N ILE A 23 -9.23 9.49 0.87
CA ILE A 23 -9.39 8.11 1.35
C ILE A 23 -8.10 7.62 2.04
N VAL A 24 -6.92 7.95 1.52
CA VAL A 24 -5.65 7.64 2.19
C VAL A 24 -5.52 8.41 3.51
N ALA A 25 -5.96 9.67 3.56
CA ALA A 25 -6.02 10.44 4.80
C ALA A 25 -6.96 9.78 5.84
N CYS A 26 -8.13 9.28 5.42
CA CYS A 26 -9.04 8.55 6.32
C CYS A 26 -8.51 7.18 6.77
N LEU A 27 -7.67 6.51 5.99
CA LEU A 27 -7.11 5.19 6.35
C LEU A 27 -5.88 5.30 7.27
N VAL A 28 -5.07 6.36 7.13
CA VAL A 28 -3.87 6.59 7.94
C VAL A 28 -4.17 7.34 9.24
N PHE A 29 -5.17 8.23 9.25
CA PHE A 29 -5.64 8.92 10.46
C PHE A 29 -6.85 8.19 11.05
N GLN A 30 -6.58 7.20 11.89
CA GLN A 30 -7.58 6.54 12.73
C GLN A 30 -8.32 7.57 13.61
N PRO A 31 -9.66 7.55 13.69
CA PRO A 31 -10.39 8.25 14.73
C PRO A 31 -10.42 7.38 15.99
N VAL A 32 -9.31 7.30 16.74
CA VAL A 32 -9.35 6.72 18.11
C VAL A 32 -10.12 7.64 19.07
N PHE A 33 -10.40 8.86 18.65
CA PHE A 33 -11.48 9.68 19.16
C PHE A 33 -12.42 9.94 18.00
N ALA A 34 -13.73 9.83 18.21
CA ALA A 34 -14.66 10.57 17.38
C ALA A 34 -14.20 12.02 17.46
N GLU A 35 -13.45 12.48 16.44
CA GLU A 35 -13.11 13.88 16.35
C GLU A 35 -14.46 14.60 16.40
N PRO A 36 -14.63 15.58 17.30
CA PRO A 36 -15.83 16.40 17.24
C PRO A 36 -15.95 16.85 15.79
N PRO A 37 -17.16 16.77 15.18
CA PRO A 37 -17.33 17.18 13.79
C PRO A 37 -16.64 18.51 13.65
N LEU A 38 -15.68 18.62 12.71
CA LEU A 38 -14.88 19.82 12.48
C LEU A 38 -15.81 21.01 12.64
N SER A 39 -15.74 21.64 13.81
CA SER A 39 -16.75 22.63 14.15
C SER A 39 -16.42 23.76 13.20
N ASP A 40 -17.31 24.05 12.27
CA ASP A 40 -17.19 25.13 11.26
C ASP A 40 -17.06 26.53 11.92
N THR A 41 -16.94 26.56 13.25
CA THR A 41 -16.65 27.69 14.12
C THR A 41 -15.16 27.91 14.37
N GLY A 42 -14.28 27.00 13.95
CA GLY A 42 -12.83 27.14 14.07
C GLY A 42 -12.27 28.05 12.97
N LYS A 43 -11.67 29.18 13.34
CA LYS A 43 -10.83 29.94 12.40
C LYS A 43 -9.60 29.10 12.07
N TYR A 44 -9.53 28.55 10.87
CA TYR A 44 -8.31 27.90 10.36
C TYR A 44 -7.45 28.94 9.65
N GLU A 45 -6.13 28.87 9.91
CA GLU A 45 -5.13 29.61 9.16
C GLU A 45 -4.47 28.63 8.19
N LEU A 46 -4.55 28.93 6.89
CA LEU A 46 -3.88 28.10 5.89
C LEU A 46 -2.37 28.27 6.01
N LEU A 47 -1.64 27.17 5.83
CA LEU A 47 -0.19 27.22 5.78
C LEU A 47 0.26 28.10 4.60
N PRO A 48 1.31 28.92 4.77
CA PRO A 48 1.98 29.56 3.64
C PRO A 48 2.44 28.52 2.62
N ASP A 49 2.41 28.86 1.32
CA ASP A 49 2.65 27.91 0.24
C ASP A 49 3.97 27.13 0.39
N THR A 50 5.02 27.77 0.90
CA THR A 50 6.31 27.10 1.16
C THR A 50 6.23 26.07 2.29
N GLN A 51 5.48 26.36 3.37
CA GLN A 51 5.25 25.40 4.45
C GLN A 51 4.33 24.27 4.00
N TYR A 52 3.34 24.58 3.18
CA TYR A 52 2.46 23.57 2.61
C TYR A 52 3.22 22.66 1.63
N ALA A 53 4.13 23.20 0.81
CA ALA A 53 5.01 22.42 -0.06
C ALA A 53 5.92 21.45 0.73
N VAL A 54 6.43 21.87 1.90
CA VAL A 54 7.15 20.97 2.80
C VAL A 54 6.25 19.83 3.28
N ARG A 55 5.03 20.15 3.70
CA ARG A 55 4.07 19.14 4.16
C ARG A 55 3.74 18.14 3.06
N LEU A 56 3.45 18.63 1.85
CA LEU A 56 3.16 17.79 0.68
C LEU A 56 4.31 16.85 0.35
N ALA A 57 5.55 17.34 0.33
CA ALA A 57 6.71 16.51 0.02
C ALA A 57 6.92 15.40 1.07
N VAL A 58 6.77 15.72 2.35
CA VAL A 58 6.92 14.72 3.43
C VAL A 58 5.82 13.68 3.35
N ASP A 59 4.57 14.09 3.11
CA ASP A 59 3.44 13.17 3.06
C ASP A 59 3.49 12.26 1.82
N LEU A 60 3.75 12.84 0.64
CA LEU A 60 3.72 12.12 -0.64
C LEU A 60 5.04 11.41 -0.97
N LEU A 61 6.19 11.99 -0.63
CA LEU A 61 7.50 11.45 -1.01
C LEU A 61 8.25 10.84 0.18
N GLY A 62 7.83 11.11 1.42
CA GLY A 62 8.62 10.78 2.61
C GLY A 62 9.93 11.58 2.73
N ALA A 63 10.05 12.70 2.01
CA ALA A 63 11.27 13.49 1.91
C ALA A 63 10.98 15.00 1.90
N HIS A 64 12.00 15.81 2.17
CA HIS A 64 11.88 17.26 2.02
C HIS A 64 11.83 17.68 0.54
N PRO A 65 11.13 18.80 0.23
CA PRO A 65 11.12 19.37 -1.11
C PRO A 65 12.52 19.84 -1.50
N THR A 66 12.81 19.90 -2.80
CA THR A 66 14.08 20.48 -3.25
C THR A 66 14.09 21.98 -3.04
N VAL A 67 15.28 22.58 -2.98
CA VAL A 67 15.40 24.06 -2.93
C VAL A 67 14.73 24.70 -4.14
N GLY A 68 14.84 24.08 -5.32
CA GLY A 68 14.19 24.55 -6.54
C GLY A 68 12.66 24.53 -6.46
N ASP A 69 12.06 23.52 -5.81
CA ASP A 69 10.60 23.49 -5.59
C ASP A 69 10.14 24.63 -4.69
N LEU A 70 10.89 24.89 -3.60
CA LEU A 70 10.60 25.98 -2.67
C LEU A 70 10.74 27.36 -3.32
N GLU A 71 11.80 27.57 -4.11
CA GLU A 71 12.02 28.81 -4.86
C GLU A 71 10.93 29.01 -5.93
N ALA A 72 10.53 27.95 -6.63
CA ALA A 72 9.49 28.02 -7.65
C ALA A 72 8.11 28.36 -7.07
N ILE A 73 7.74 27.76 -5.93
CA ILE A 73 6.50 28.07 -5.20
C ILE A 73 6.55 29.51 -4.66
N ALA A 74 7.64 29.89 -3.98
CA ALA A 74 7.78 31.23 -3.40
C ALA A 74 7.76 32.34 -4.47
N GLY A 75 8.31 32.05 -5.66
CA GLY A 75 8.32 32.95 -6.80
C GLY A 75 7.03 32.94 -7.64
N GLY A 76 6.06 32.08 -7.31
CA GLY A 76 4.83 31.90 -8.09
C GLY A 76 5.04 31.27 -9.48
N ALA A 77 6.22 30.70 -9.74
CA ALA A 77 6.54 29.99 -10.98
C ALA A 77 5.91 28.59 -11.03
N LEU A 78 5.49 28.08 -9.87
CA LEU A 78 4.79 26.83 -9.71
C LEU A 78 3.63 27.01 -8.75
N THR A 79 2.48 26.45 -9.10
CA THR A 79 1.33 26.34 -8.19
C THR A 79 1.44 25.08 -7.34
N THR A 80 0.72 25.06 -6.22
CA THR A 80 0.63 23.89 -5.35
C THR A 80 0.08 22.66 -6.08
N ASP A 81 -0.92 22.83 -6.94
CA ASP A 81 -1.52 21.72 -7.70
C ASP A 81 -0.50 21.10 -8.68
N GLU A 82 0.28 21.93 -9.37
CA GLU A 82 1.35 21.43 -10.25
C GLU A 82 2.47 20.72 -9.47
N LEU A 83 2.73 21.13 -8.23
CA LEU A 83 3.67 20.44 -7.35
C LEU A 83 3.14 19.07 -6.91
N ILE A 84 1.85 18.98 -6.59
CA ILE A 84 1.18 17.71 -6.26
C ILE A 84 1.29 16.75 -7.43
N GLU A 85 0.90 17.15 -8.64
CA GLU A 85 1.00 16.30 -9.83
C GLU A 85 2.44 15.84 -10.08
N ARG A 86 3.42 16.74 -9.95
CA ARG A 86 4.85 16.39 -10.05
C ARG A 86 5.24 15.32 -9.02
N TYR A 87 4.80 15.44 -7.78
CA TYR A 87 5.14 14.50 -6.72
C TYR A 87 4.42 13.15 -6.90
N LEU A 88 3.20 13.13 -7.41
CA LEU A 88 2.47 11.90 -7.71
C LEU A 88 3.09 11.12 -8.88
N ASP A 89 3.79 11.80 -9.78
CA ASP A 89 4.57 11.21 -10.88
C ASP A 89 6.01 10.82 -10.48
N ASP A 90 6.45 11.16 -9.27
CA ASP A 90 7.80 10.86 -8.78
C ASP A 90 7.93 9.40 -8.35
N GLU A 91 9.05 8.73 -8.71
CA GLU A 91 9.27 7.32 -8.34
C GLU A 91 9.22 7.09 -6.81
N ARG A 92 9.62 8.09 -6.02
CA ARG A 92 9.58 8.06 -4.56
C ARG A 92 8.15 7.96 -4.02
N PHE A 93 7.15 8.47 -4.74
CA PHE A 93 5.75 8.31 -4.36
C PHE A 93 5.35 6.82 -4.37
N TYR A 94 5.82 6.04 -5.34
CA TYR A 94 5.54 4.60 -5.35
C TYR A 94 6.14 3.89 -4.14
N HIS A 95 7.37 4.24 -3.75
CA HIS A 95 7.98 3.72 -2.52
C HIS A 95 7.17 4.13 -1.28
N ARG A 96 6.70 5.38 -1.24
CA ARG A 96 5.85 5.88 -0.15
C ARG A 96 4.54 5.10 -0.02
N LEU A 97 3.93 4.70 -1.14
CA LEU A 97 2.71 3.87 -1.12
C LEU A 97 2.92 2.52 -0.44
N LEU A 98 4.10 1.88 -0.58
CA LEU A 98 4.39 0.63 0.13
C LEU A 98 4.46 0.85 1.63
N TRP A 99 5.08 1.95 2.07
CA TRP A 99 5.16 2.27 3.50
C TRP A 99 3.78 2.53 4.10
N ILE A 100 2.97 3.33 3.39
CA ILE A 100 1.58 3.57 3.78
C ILE A 100 0.80 2.26 3.82
N ALA A 101 0.95 1.39 2.81
CA ALA A 101 0.33 0.09 2.79
C ALA A 101 0.74 -0.77 4.00
N ASN A 102 2.02 -0.72 4.36
CA ASN A 102 2.56 -1.52 5.44
C ASN A 102 2.09 -1.02 6.82
N ASP A 103 1.77 0.27 6.99
CA ASP A 103 1.21 0.80 8.25
C ASP A 103 -0.09 0.10 8.67
N PHE A 104 -0.87 -0.41 7.71
CA PHE A 104 -2.10 -1.18 8.01
C PHE A 104 -1.99 -2.67 7.72
N PHE A 105 -1.30 -3.10 6.65
CA PHE A 105 -1.13 -4.53 6.38
C PHE A 105 -0.15 -5.18 7.34
N LEU A 106 0.94 -4.49 7.73
CA LEU A 106 2.03 -4.98 8.58
C LEU A 106 2.57 -6.33 8.09
N THR A 107 2.69 -6.50 6.77
CA THR A 107 3.11 -7.75 6.13
C THR A 107 4.58 -7.77 5.71
N GLU A 108 5.27 -6.63 5.69
CA GLU A 108 6.71 -6.59 5.45
C GLU A 108 7.47 -7.46 6.45
N ARG A 109 8.42 -8.26 5.96
CA ARG A 109 9.26 -9.16 6.77
C ARG A 109 10.66 -9.22 6.19
N THR A 110 11.60 -9.58 7.06
CA THR A 110 12.99 -9.86 6.73
C THR A 110 13.34 -11.34 6.88
N ASP A 111 12.40 -12.16 7.36
CA ASP A 111 12.58 -13.59 7.61
C ASP A 111 11.31 -14.39 7.32
N ILE A 112 11.48 -15.68 6.97
CA ILE A 112 10.38 -16.65 6.94
C ILE A 112 10.76 -17.85 7.82
N PRO A 113 10.28 -17.89 9.08
CA PRO A 113 10.69 -18.91 10.05
C PRO A 113 10.50 -20.38 9.61
N PHE A 114 9.61 -20.63 8.64
CA PHE A 114 9.35 -21.98 8.14
C PHE A 114 10.42 -22.50 7.17
N PHE A 115 11.28 -21.64 6.62
CA PHE A 115 12.21 -22.00 5.54
C PHE A 115 13.67 -21.64 5.84
N GLN A 116 14.00 -21.27 7.09
CA GLN A 116 15.35 -20.89 7.53
C GLN A 116 16.43 -21.95 7.26
N GLU A 117 16.07 -23.22 7.15
CA GLU A 117 17.02 -24.31 6.84
C GLU A 117 16.99 -24.73 5.36
N THR A 118 16.14 -24.12 4.54
CA THR A 118 15.89 -24.53 3.14
C THR A 118 16.68 -23.69 2.13
N PHE A 119 16.95 -22.43 2.45
CA PHE A 119 17.62 -21.47 1.58
C PHE A 119 18.88 -20.93 2.26
N ASP A 120 19.80 -20.38 1.47
CA ASP A 120 20.86 -19.54 2.04
C ASP A 120 20.29 -18.18 2.49
N ASP A 121 21.04 -17.46 3.32
CA ASP A 121 20.58 -16.22 3.96
C ASP A 121 20.14 -15.14 2.97
N GLU A 122 20.84 -15.00 1.83
CA GLU A 122 20.52 -13.98 0.81
C GLU A 122 19.22 -14.31 0.10
N MET A 123 19.05 -15.57 -0.32
CA MET A 123 17.81 -16.05 -0.91
C MET A 123 16.64 -16.00 0.07
N GLU A 124 16.88 -16.24 1.37
CA GLU A 124 15.83 -16.13 2.39
C GLU A 124 15.35 -14.68 2.53
N GLU A 125 16.26 -13.71 2.60
CA GLU A 125 15.90 -12.30 2.75
C GLU A 125 15.12 -11.79 1.53
N GLU A 126 15.57 -12.09 0.31
CA GLU A 126 14.88 -11.74 -0.93
C GLU A 126 13.47 -12.34 -0.97
N LEU A 127 13.35 -13.62 -0.61
CA LEU A 127 12.06 -14.31 -0.55
C LEU A 127 11.16 -13.74 0.54
N ALA A 128 11.70 -13.42 1.72
CA ALA A 128 10.94 -12.84 2.83
C ALA A 128 10.37 -11.48 2.47
N ALA A 129 11.17 -10.62 1.82
CA ALA A 129 10.73 -9.33 1.31
C ALA A 129 9.63 -9.53 0.25
N SER A 130 9.87 -10.36 -0.75
CA SER A 130 8.92 -10.63 -1.84
C SER A 130 7.59 -11.21 -1.32
N VAL A 131 7.63 -12.16 -0.40
CA VAL A 131 6.42 -12.67 0.28
C VAL A 131 5.73 -11.54 1.03
N GLY A 132 6.42 -10.82 1.90
CA GLY A 132 5.82 -9.75 2.71
C GLY A 132 5.22 -8.60 1.90
N GLU A 133 5.76 -8.33 0.72
CA GLU A 133 5.33 -7.25 -0.17
C GLU A 133 4.08 -7.57 -1.00
N GLU A 134 3.69 -8.84 -1.20
CA GLU A 134 2.55 -9.21 -2.06
C GLU A 134 1.28 -8.35 -1.79
N PRO A 135 0.81 -8.18 -0.52
CA PRO A 135 -0.38 -7.37 -0.25
C PRO A 135 -0.13 -5.87 -0.46
N LEU A 136 1.09 -5.40 -0.15
CA LEU A 136 1.50 -4.01 -0.30
C LEU A 136 1.55 -3.60 -1.78
N ARG A 137 2.00 -4.53 -2.62
CA ARG A 137 2.16 -4.37 -4.06
C ARG A 137 0.82 -4.38 -4.78
N LEU A 138 -0.18 -5.12 -4.31
CA LEU A 138 -1.54 -4.94 -4.81
C LEU A 138 -2.06 -3.54 -4.50
N PHE A 139 -1.89 -3.02 -3.28
CA PHE A 139 -2.30 -1.64 -2.97
C PHE A 139 -1.59 -0.62 -3.87
N GLN A 140 -0.26 -0.70 -3.97
CA GLN A 140 0.54 0.14 -4.87
C GLN A 140 0.07 0.04 -6.32
N TYR A 141 -0.21 -1.17 -6.79
CA TYR A 141 -0.71 -1.42 -8.14
C TYR A 141 -2.06 -0.74 -8.39
N LEU A 142 -3.00 -0.85 -7.45
CA LEU A 142 -4.32 -0.21 -7.59
C LEU A 142 -4.19 1.32 -7.68
N VAL A 143 -3.40 1.94 -6.79
CA VAL A 143 -3.23 3.40 -6.74
C VAL A 143 -2.47 3.91 -7.97
N SER A 144 -1.41 3.23 -8.40
CA SER A 144 -0.63 3.59 -9.59
C SER A 144 -1.45 3.50 -10.88
N HIS A 145 -2.41 2.57 -10.94
CA HIS A 145 -3.25 2.36 -12.12
C HIS A 145 -4.63 3.03 -12.03
N ASP A 146 -4.89 3.82 -10.98
CA ASP A 146 -6.20 4.48 -10.74
C ASP A 146 -7.37 3.49 -10.75
N LEU A 147 -7.16 2.33 -10.10
CA LEU A 147 -8.15 1.27 -9.98
C LEU A 147 -8.97 1.41 -8.69
N PRO A 148 -10.21 0.89 -8.66
CA PRO A 148 -11.05 0.98 -7.47
C PRO A 148 -10.42 0.29 -6.26
N MET A 149 -10.33 0.99 -5.12
CA MET A 149 -9.78 0.42 -3.88
C MET A 149 -10.58 -0.80 -3.36
N THR A 150 -11.82 -0.98 -3.82
CA THR A 150 -12.61 -2.20 -3.54
C THR A 150 -11.90 -3.46 -4.03
N GLU A 151 -11.07 -3.36 -5.07
CA GLU A 151 -10.27 -4.47 -5.59
C GLU A 151 -9.25 -5.02 -4.57
N LEU A 152 -8.94 -4.30 -3.48
CA LEU A 152 -8.17 -4.88 -2.37
C LEU A 152 -8.79 -6.17 -1.81
N ALA A 153 -10.11 -6.28 -1.84
CA ALA A 153 -10.84 -7.45 -1.36
C ALA A 153 -11.58 -8.20 -2.47
N THR A 154 -11.66 -7.64 -3.68
CA THR A 154 -12.45 -8.23 -4.79
C THR A 154 -11.65 -8.53 -6.05
N ALA A 155 -10.36 -8.16 -6.12
CA ALA A 155 -9.55 -8.42 -7.30
C ALA A 155 -9.57 -9.92 -7.65
N PRO A 156 -9.84 -10.28 -8.92
CA PRO A 156 -9.76 -11.65 -9.40
C PRO A 156 -8.32 -12.07 -9.73
N TYR A 157 -7.32 -11.34 -9.23
CA TYR A 157 -5.90 -11.50 -9.52
C TYR A 157 -5.07 -11.16 -8.28
N THR A 158 -3.79 -11.55 -8.29
CA THR A 158 -2.74 -11.09 -7.38
C THR A 158 -1.70 -10.27 -8.16
N VAL A 159 -0.74 -9.67 -7.46
CA VAL A 159 0.44 -9.05 -8.07
C VAL A 159 1.67 -9.77 -7.54
N ALA A 160 2.56 -10.19 -8.44
CA ALA A 160 3.76 -10.95 -8.08
C ALA A 160 4.95 -10.51 -8.93
N ASP A 161 6.15 -10.64 -8.36
CA ASP A 161 7.42 -10.67 -9.10
C ASP A 161 7.79 -12.13 -9.46
N SER A 162 8.95 -12.33 -10.10
CA SER A 162 9.40 -13.68 -10.44
C SER A 162 9.72 -14.54 -9.22
N THR A 163 10.16 -13.94 -8.11
CA THR A 163 10.60 -14.66 -6.89
C THR A 163 9.40 -15.26 -6.17
N LEU A 164 8.38 -14.44 -5.89
CA LEU A 164 7.11 -14.86 -5.33
C LEU A 164 6.43 -15.89 -6.22
N ALA A 165 6.43 -15.66 -7.53
CA ALA A 165 5.71 -16.53 -8.45
C ALA A 165 6.33 -17.93 -8.55
N LYS A 166 7.66 -18.02 -8.55
CA LYS A 166 8.37 -19.29 -8.46
C LYS A 166 8.05 -20.04 -7.17
N PHE A 167 8.00 -19.31 -6.05
CA PHE A 167 7.74 -19.90 -4.75
C PHE A 167 6.31 -20.43 -4.58
N TRP A 168 5.31 -19.65 -5.03
CA TRP A 168 3.89 -19.98 -4.91
C TRP A 168 3.26 -20.67 -6.13
N GLY A 169 4.02 -20.88 -7.20
CA GLY A 169 3.50 -21.46 -8.44
C GLY A 169 2.44 -20.58 -9.09
N ILE A 170 2.69 -19.27 -9.16
CA ILE A 170 1.84 -18.26 -9.79
C ILE A 170 2.19 -18.13 -11.28
N ASP A 171 1.22 -17.83 -12.14
CA ASP A 171 1.44 -17.59 -13.58
C ASP A 171 2.09 -16.22 -13.88
N TYR A 172 3.39 -16.09 -13.62
CA TYR A 172 4.10 -14.86 -13.91
C TYR A 172 4.34 -14.65 -15.42
N PRO A 173 3.87 -13.52 -16.01
CA PRO A 173 4.03 -13.26 -17.43
C PRO A 173 5.38 -12.62 -17.80
N GLY A 174 6.17 -12.21 -16.81
CA GLY A 174 7.49 -11.60 -17.03
C GLY A 174 8.62 -12.62 -17.21
N PRO A 175 9.86 -12.14 -17.43
CA PRO A 175 11.03 -13.02 -17.56
C PRO A 175 11.38 -13.68 -16.23
N GLU A 176 11.96 -14.88 -16.28
CA GLU A 176 12.53 -15.53 -15.09
C GLU A 176 13.61 -14.63 -14.45
N GLY A 177 13.52 -14.42 -13.14
CA GLY A 177 14.39 -13.50 -12.39
C GLY A 177 14.01 -12.01 -12.54
N GLY A 178 12.85 -11.70 -13.15
CA GLY A 178 12.33 -10.34 -13.21
C GLY A 178 11.86 -9.82 -11.85
N SER A 179 12.27 -8.59 -11.52
CA SER A 179 11.84 -7.86 -10.30
C SER A 179 10.58 -7.00 -10.52
N GLU A 180 10.04 -7.00 -11.74
CA GLU A 180 8.83 -6.26 -12.06
C GLU A 180 7.60 -6.94 -11.46
N TRP A 181 6.82 -6.18 -10.70
CA TRP A 181 5.56 -6.63 -10.12
C TRP A 181 4.43 -6.56 -11.14
N MET A 182 3.87 -7.72 -11.49
CA MET A 182 2.86 -7.86 -12.54
C MET A 182 1.59 -8.54 -12.04
N LYS A 183 0.46 -8.24 -12.69
CA LYS A 183 -0.80 -8.97 -12.47
C LYS A 183 -0.65 -10.44 -12.83
N CYS A 184 -1.01 -11.31 -11.88
CA CYS A 184 -0.94 -12.75 -12.01
C CYS A 184 -2.12 -13.43 -11.28
N HIS A 185 -2.15 -14.75 -11.31
CA HIS A 185 -3.16 -15.65 -10.79
C HIS A 185 -2.50 -16.90 -10.17
N TYR A 186 -3.01 -17.28 -8.99
CA TYR A 186 -2.72 -18.59 -8.43
C TYR A 186 -3.22 -19.72 -9.34
N MET A 187 -2.40 -20.74 -9.52
CA MET A 187 -2.68 -21.87 -10.42
C MET A 187 -3.32 -23.08 -9.71
N ASP A 188 -3.62 -22.95 -8.42
CA ASP A 188 -4.15 -24.03 -7.57
C ASP A 188 -5.68 -24.12 -7.55
N GLY A 189 -6.37 -23.33 -8.38
CA GLY A 189 -7.81 -23.33 -8.52
C GLY A 189 -8.57 -22.61 -7.40
N ARG A 190 -7.88 -21.89 -6.49
CA ARG A 190 -8.55 -21.09 -5.46
C ARG A 190 -9.39 -19.95 -6.09
N PRO A 191 -10.55 -19.62 -5.51
CA PRO A 191 -11.21 -18.35 -5.82
C PRO A 191 -10.33 -17.17 -5.39
N HIS A 192 -10.23 -16.16 -6.25
CA HIS A 192 -9.53 -14.92 -5.94
C HIS A 192 -10.45 -13.90 -5.27
N SER A 193 -9.89 -13.14 -4.33
CA SER A 193 -10.56 -12.11 -3.53
C SER A 193 -9.52 -11.08 -3.03
N GLY A 194 -8.66 -10.60 -3.93
CA GLY A 194 -7.55 -9.70 -3.59
C GLY A 194 -6.69 -10.22 -2.43
N VAL A 195 -6.42 -9.36 -1.45
CA VAL A 195 -5.62 -9.70 -0.26
C VAL A 195 -6.21 -10.86 0.55
N LEU A 196 -7.53 -11.06 0.50
CA LEU A 196 -8.18 -12.12 1.25
C LEU A 196 -7.87 -13.52 0.72
N SER A 197 -7.36 -13.64 -0.52
CA SER A 197 -6.92 -14.92 -1.12
C SER A 197 -5.41 -15.11 -1.17
N MET A 198 -4.63 -14.09 -0.79
CA MET A 198 -3.17 -14.10 -0.86
C MET A 198 -2.54 -14.97 0.22
N GLN A 199 -1.58 -15.81 -0.18
CA GLN A 199 -0.84 -16.64 0.77
C GLN A 199 0.00 -15.81 1.71
N SER A 200 0.64 -14.74 1.22
CA SER A 200 1.53 -13.92 2.03
C SER A 200 0.85 -13.31 3.25
N PHE A 201 -0.39 -12.83 3.10
CA PHE A 201 -1.17 -12.30 4.22
C PHE A 201 -1.44 -13.40 5.29
N TYR A 202 -1.67 -14.63 4.84
CA TYR A 202 -2.00 -15.76 5.71
C TYR A 202 -0.76 -16.35 6.39
N PHE A 203 0.41 -16.23 5.74
CA PHE A 203 1.71 -16.54 6.31
C PHE A 203 2.12 -15.52 7.37
N ARG A 204 1.81 -14.24 7.17
CA ARG A 204 2.04 -13.21 8.18
C ARG A 204 1.16 -13.39 9.41
N TYR A 205 -0.14 -13.58 9.19
CA TYR A 205 -1.14 -13.78 10.22
C TYR A 205 -1.47 -15.27 10.35
N ASP A 206 -0.52 -15.99 10.92
CA ASP A 206 -0.65 -17.43 11.15
C ASP A 206 -1.76 -17.77 12.15
N SER A 207 -2.04 -19.07 12.26
CA SER A 207 -3.00 -19.58 13.22
C SER A 207 -2.43 -20.79 13.92
N THR A 208 -2.56 -20.76 15.24
CA THR A 208 -2.19 -21.87 16.13
C THR A 208 -3.44 -22.58 16.66
N ALA A 209 -3.27 -23.75 17.28
CA ALA A 209 -4.36 -24.48 17.92
C ALA A 209 -5.09 -23.64 19.00
N ALA A 210 -4.36 -22.72 19.65
CA ALA A 210 -4.92 -21.80 20.64
C ALA A 210 -5.55 -20.56 20.00
N ASN A 211 -4.93 -19.99 18.96
CA ASN A 211 -5.40 -18.78 18.27
C ASN A 211 -6.65 -19.06 17.40
N LYS A 212 -6.74 -20.21 16.73
CA LYS A 212 -7.88 -20.60 15.87
C LYS A 212 -8.35 -19.47 14.95
N GLN A 213 -7.42 -18.85 14.23
CA GLN A 213 -7.65 -17.75 13.30
C GLN A 213 -8.14 -16.43 13.93
N ARG A 214 -8.20 -16.27 15.26
CA ARG A 214 -8.66 -15.03 15.91
C ARG A 214 -7.79 -13.82 15.54
N GLY A 215 -6.46 -13.97 15.56
CA GLY A 215 -5.53 -12.89 15.21
C GLY A 215 -5.70 -12.44 13.75
N ARG A 216 -5.79 -13.40 12.84
CA ARG A 216 -6.05 -13.14 11.42
C ARG A 216 -7.40 -12.46 11.21
N ALA A 217 -8.46 -12.97 11.83
CA ALA A 217 -9.78 -12.37 11.76
C ALA A 217 -9.75 -10.93 12.28
N ASN A 218 -9.07 -10.67 13.41
CA ASN A 218 -8.95 -9.33 13.98
C ASN A 218 -8.23 -8.37 13.02
N HIS A 219 -7.19 -8.85 12.34
CA HIS A 219 -6.48 -7.99 11.40
C HIS A 219 -7.32 -7.66 10.16
N ILE A 220 -8.06 -8.64 9.63
CA ILE A 220 -9.02 -8.41 8.54
C ILE A 220 -10.10 -7.40 8.95
N THR A 221 -10.71 -7.57 10.13
CA THR A 221 -11.77 -6.64 10.58
C THR A 221 -11.23 -5.25 10.85
N ARG A 222 -9.98 -5.13 11.33
CA ARG A 222 -9.32 -3.83 11.49
C ARG A 222 -9.09 -3.11 10.16
N ILE A 223 -8.60 -3.81 9.14
CA ILE A 223 -8.33 -3.19 7.83
C ILE A 223 -9.62 -2.82 7.10
N PHE A 224 -10.60 -3.73 7.06
CA PHE A 224 -11.75 -3.58 6.15
C PHE A 224 -13.03 -3.08 6.82
N LEU A 225 -13.16 -3.21 8.14
CA LEU A 225 -14.39 -2.90 8.88
C LEU A 225 -14.17 -1.88 10.01
N ASP A 226 -12.94 -1.37 10.17
CA ASP A 226 -12.55 -0.48 11.27
C ASP A 226 -12.92 -1.05 12.65
N ASP A 227 -12.70 -2.35 12.84
CA ASP A 227 -13.12 -3.06 14.03
C ASP A 227 -11.99 -3.89 14.66
N ASN A 228 -11.54 -3.45 15.84
CA ASN A 228 -10.58 -4.18 16.68
C ASN A 228 -11.31 -4.93 17.80
N HIS A 229 -11.73 -6.16 17.52
CA HIS A 229 -12.50 -6.94 18.48
C HIS A 229 -11.69 -7.45 19.68
N PHE A 230 -10.35 -7.33 19.66
CA PHE A 230 -9.51 -7.57 20.84
C PHE A 230 -9.54 -6.42 21.86
N GLN A 231 -9.98 -5.23 21.46
CA GLN A 231 -10.14 -4.08 22.36
C GLN A 231 -11.59 -3.84 22.80
N ARG A 232 -12.53 -4.68 22.35
CA ARG A 232 -13.93 -4.60 22.77
C ARG A 232 -14.08 -4.99 24.23
N ASN A 233 -14.78 -4.16 24.99
CA ASN A 233 -15.28 -4.54 26.30
C ASN A 233 -16.40 -5.57 26.12
N VAL A 234 -16.18 -6.80 26.57
CA VAL A 234 -17.21 -7.85 26.59
C VAL A 234 -17.94 -7.79 27.92
N SER A 235 -19.19 -7.33 27.93
CA SER A 235 -20.08 -7.50 29.08
C SER A 235 -20.74 -8.88 29.00
N LEU A 236 -20.52 -9.71 30.02
CA LEU A 236 -21.23 -10.98 30.17
C LEU A 236 -22.44 -10.73 31.06
N GLU A 237 -23.62 -10.68 30.46
CA GLU A 237 -24.87 -10.75 31.22
C GLU A 237 -25.17 -12.22 31.52
N PHE A 238 -24.98 -12.63 32.77
CA PHE A 238 -25.42 -13.93 33.23
C PHE A 238 -26.93 -13.86 33.48
N ARG A 239 -27.70 -14.65 32.71
CA ARG A 239 -29.12 -14.91 32.96
C ARG A 239 -29.29 -16.11 33.88
#